data_AF-A0A7K7JPC6-F1
#
_entry.id   AF-A0A7K7JPC6-F1
#
_cell.length_a   1.000
_cell.length_b   1.000
_cell.length_c   1.000
_cell.angle_alpha   90.00
_cell.angle_beta   90.00
_cell.angle_gamma   90.00
#
_symmetry.space_group_name_H-M   'P 1'
#
loop_
_entity.id
_entity.type
_entity.pdbx_description
1 polymer ?
#
loop_
_entity_poly.entity_id
_entity_poly.type
_entity_poly.pdbx_seq_one_letter_code
_entity_poly.pdbx_strand_id
1 'polypeptide(L)'
;RSPDVPPNAPLTLEVELLAARDAPDLELLSGKEKIQLANRKRERGNFFYQQADYVLAINSYDIALRILGSSSKVDFSPDEEAELLDVKVKCLNNLAASQLKLDHFKAALKSCNLVLEHQPGNIKALFRKGKVLAQQGEYREAIPILKAALKLEPSNKTIHAELSKLVKKHADQRNVETEMYRKMLGNPSTASTPRKCKDKLPWSIPWKWLFGATAIALGGVALSVVIAARN
;
A
#
# COMPACT_ATOMS: atom_id res chain seq x y z
N ARG A 1 28.84 22.86 -4.17
CA ARG A 1 29.20 22.74 -2.73
C ARG A 1 28.01 23.26 -1.96
N SER A 2 27.33 22.43 -1.15
CA SER A 2 26.33 22.96 -0.22
C SER A 2 27.04 23.92 0.73
N PRO A 3 26.47 25.09 1.06
CA PRO A 3 27.09 26.00 2.02
C PRO A 3 27.21 25.27 3.37
N ASP A 4 28.40 25.36 3.97
CA ASP A 4 28.73 24.70 5.24
C ASP A 4 28.17 25.55 6.40
N VAL A 5 26.89 25.34 6.68
CA VAL A 5 26.18 26.00 7.79
C VAL A 5 26.02 24.98 8.92
N PRO A 6 26.67 25.18 10.07
CA PRO A 6 26.55 24.28 11.20
C PRO A 6 25.10 24.15 11.71
N PRO A 7 24.70 23.00 12.28
CA PRO A 7 23.40 22.85 12.92
C PRO A 7 23.17 23.92 14.00
N ASN A 8 21.97 24.53 14.00
CA ASN A 8 21.52 25.54 14.98
C ASN A 8 22.34 26.85 15.01
N ALA A 9 23.12 27.16 13.97
CA ALA A 9 23.82 28.44 13.88
C ALA A 9 22.83 29.61 13.72
N PRO A 10 22.91 30.69 14.52
CA PRO A 10 22.11 31.89 14.31
C PRO A 10 22.52 32.54 12.98
N LEU A 11 21.51 32.90 12.16
CA LEU A 11 21.73 33.52 10.85
C LEU A 11 21.37 35.01 10.92
N THR A 12 22.28 35.85 10.43
CA THR A 12 21.99 37.26 10.12
C THR A 12 21.85 37.36 8.61
N LEU A 13 20.67 37.76 8.13
CA LEU A 13 20.36 37.87 6.70
C LEU A 13 20.21 39.33 6.34
N GLU A 14 21.10 39.84 5.50
CA GLU A 14 20.94 41.14 4.85
C GLU A 14 20.19 40.91 3.54
N VAL A 15 18.95 41.37 3.47
CA VAL A 15 18.05 41.13 2.33
C VAL A 15 17.65 42.46 1.71
N GLU A 16 17.97 42.65 0.43
CA GLU A 16 17.49 43.74 -0.39
C GLU A 16 16.39 43.25 -1.33
N LEU A 17 15.18 43.82 -1.23
CA LEU A 17 14.08 43.48 -2.12
C LEU A 17 14.25 44.22 -3.45
N LEU A 18 14.85 43.55 -4.44
CA LEU A 18 15.09 44.13 -5.77
C LEU A 18 13.80 44.35 -6.57
N ALA A 19 12.87 43.40 -6.51
CA ALA A 19 11.59 43.48 -7.21
C ALA A 19 10.53 42.60 -6.54
N ALA A 20 9.30 43.07 -6.57
CA ALA A 20 8.11 42.28 -6.27
C ALA A 20 7.20 42.31 -7.50
N ARG A 21 6.69 41.14 -7.90
CA ARG A 21 5.74 40.99 -9.00
C ARG A 21 4.52 40.27 -8.46
N ASP A 22 3.38 40.52 -9.08
CA ASP A 22 2.16 39.79 -8.77
C ASP A 22 2.34 38.30 -9.06
N ALA A 23 1.62 37.48 -8.30
CA ALA A 23 1.58 36.05 -8.55
C ALA A 23 0.96 35.79 -9.94
N PRO A 24 1.48 34.83 -10.71
CA PRO A 24 0.87 34.49 -11.99
C PRO A 24 -0.55 33.97 -11.78
N ASP A 25 -1.47 34.38 -12.66
CA ASP A 25 -2.80 33.80 -12.71
C ASP A 25 -2.71 32.37 -13.24
N LEU A 26 -2.97 31.40 -12.36
CA LEU A 26 -2.85 29.97 -12.65
C LEU A 26 -3.81 29.50 -13.74
N GLU A 27 -4.91 30.21 -13.98
CA GLU A 27 -5.90 29.85 -15.00
C GLU A 27 -5.44 30.23 -16.41
N LEU A 28 -4.50 31.18 -16.52
CA LEU A 28 -4.00 31.71 -17.79
C LEU A 28 -2.62 31.16 -18.18
N LEU A 29 -2.03 30.29 -17.35
CA LEU A 29 -0.74 29.67 -17.65
C LEU A 29 -0.85 28.67 -18.80
N SER A 30 0.10 28.73 -19.73
CA SER A 30 0.28 27.67 -20.72
C SER A 30 0.68 26.34 -20.04
N GLY A 31 0.48 25.21 -20.73
CA GLY A 31 0.84 23.89 -20.21
C GLY A 31 2.30 23.83 -19.77
N LYS A 32 3.22 24.34 -20.60
CA LYS A 32 4.66 24.44 -20.29
C LYS A 32 4.97 25.25 -19.04
N GLU A 33 4.36 26.43 -18.88
CA GLU A 33 4.59 27.28 -17.71
C GLU A 33 4.07 26.61 -16.43
N LYS A 34 2.91 25.96 -16.52
CA LYS A 34 2.30 25.21 -15.41
C LYS A 34 3.18 24.03 -14.99
N ILE A 35 3.70 23.27 -15.95
CA ILE A 35 4.69 22.20 -15.74
C ILE A 35 5.94 22.74 -15.08
N GLN A 36 6.50 23.84 -15.58
CA GLN A 36 7.72 24.44 -15.03
C GLN A 36 7.51 24.92 -13.60
N LEU A 37 6.40 25.61 -13.31
CA LEU A 37 6.08 26.13 -11.99
C LEU A 37 5.86 24.99 -10.99
N ALA A 38 5.13 23.95 -11.37
CA ALA A 38 4.93 22.76 -10.56
C ALA A 38 6.25 22.01 -10.29
N ASN A 39 7.12 21.88 -11.29
CA ASN A 39 8.42 21.25 -11.13
C ASN A 39 9.33 22.01 -10.16
N ARG A 40 9.35 23.35 -10.19
CA ARG A 40 10.09 24.15 -9.21
C ARG A 40 9.63 23.86 -7.79
N LYS A 41 8.32 23.74 -7.56
CA LYS A 41 7.76 23.37 -6.25
C LYS A 41 8.07 21.93 -5.87
N ARG A 42 8.02 20.99 -6.82
CA ARG A 42 8.44 19.60 -6.62
C ARG A 42 9.91 19.49 -6.22
N GLU A 43 10.80 20.24 -6.88
CA GLU A 43 12.24 20.27 -6.58
C GLU A 43 12.53 20.87 -5.21
N ARG A 44 11.80 21.94 -4.83
CA ARG A 44 11.84 22.47 -3.47
C ARG A 44 11.39 21.43 -2.43
N GLY A 45 10.34 20.67 -2.75
CA GLY A 45 9.91 19.54 -1.91
C GLY A 45 10.98 18.45 -1.80
N ASN A 46 11.66 18.13 -2.90
CA ASN A 46 12.76 17.16 -2.90
C ASN A 46 13.93 17.63 -2.03
N PHE A 47 14.26 18.92 -2.08
CA PHE A 47 15.29 19.54 -1.25
C PHE A 47 14.97 19.37 0.24
N PHE A 48 13.77 19.75 0.68
CA PHE A 48 13.35 19.57 2.07
C PHE A 48 13.28 18.09 2.49
N TYR A 49 12.83 17.21 1.58
CA TYR A 49 12.80 15.77 1.84
C TYR A 49 14.21 15.20 2.10
N GLN A 50 15.23 15.66 1.36
CA GLN A 50 16.63 15.27 1.57
C GLN A 50 17.18 15.74 2.92
N GLN A 51 16.69 16.87 3.43
CA GLN A 51 17.00 17.40 4.77
C GLN A 51 16.18 16.74 5.90
N ALA A 52 15.34 15.76 5.57
CA ALA A 52 14.37 15.16 6.49
C ALA A 52 13.33 16.14 7.08
N ASP A 53 13.19 17.33 6.50
CA ASP A 53 12.10 18.25 6.80
C ASP A 53 10.87 17.84 5.98
N TYR A 54 10.17 16.82 6.48
CA TYR A 54 9.03 16.24 5.77
C TYR A 54 7.80 17.15 5.78
N VAL A 55 7.68 18.08 6.74
CA VAL A 55 6.56 19.03 6.80
C VAL A 55 6.69 20.05 5.67
N LEU A 56 7.86 20.66 5.50
CA LEU A 56 8.10 21.59 4.39
C LEU A 56 8.09 20.88 3.03
N ALA A 57 8.52 19.60 2.99
CA ALA A 57 8.43 18.78 1.79
C ALA A 57 6.96 18.58 1.36
N ILE A 58 6.10 18.15 2.28
CA ILE A 58 4.65 17.97 2.05
C ILE A 58 4.03 19.27 1.53
N ASN A 59 4.27 20.40 2.21
CA ASN A 59 3.72 21.69 1.78
C ASN A 59 4.13 22.03 0.35
N SER A 60 5.40 21.80 0.00
CA SER A 60 5.91 22.09 -1.34
C SER A 60 5.27 21.19 -2.42
N TYR A 61 5.08 19.90 -2.14
CA TYR A 61 4.38 18.99 -3.07
C TYR A 61 2.89 19.32 -3.19
N ASP A 62 2.24 19.72 -2.10
CA ASP A 62 0.82 20.09 -2.12
C ASP A 62 0.60 21.36 -2.97
N ILE A 63 1.48 22.37 -2.83
CA ILE A 63 1.45 23.55 -3.71
C ILE A 63 1.65 23.14 -5.18
N ALA A 64 2.56 22.22 -5.48
CA ALA A 64 2.74 21.71 -6.85
C ALA A 64 1.46 21.04 -7.38
N LEU A 65 0.78 20.25 -6.56
CA LEU A 65 -0.48 19.58 -6.93
C LEU A 65 -1.64 20.57 -7.11
N ARG A 66 -1.70 21.63 -6.30
CA ARG A 66 -2.69 22.72 -6.47
C ARG A 66 -2.48 23.45 -7.79
N ILE A 67 -1.23 23.71 -8.17
CA ILE A 67 -0.91 24.29 -9.49
C ILE A 67 -1.41 23.34 -10.58
N LEU A 68 -1.04 22.06 -10.55
CA LEU A 68 -1.43 21.09 -11.58
C LEU A 68 -2.95 20.84 -11.65
N GLY A 69 -3.64 20.94 -10.52
CA GLY A 69 -5.09 20.75 -10.41
C GLY A 69 -5.93 22.01 -10.56
N SER A 70 -5.32 23.18 -10.77
CA SER A 70 -6.08 24.43 -10.97
C SER A 70 -6.87 24.36 -12.28
N SER A 71 -8.03 25.01 -12.31
CA SER A 71 -8.77 25.32 -13.54
C SER A 71 -7.83 25.93 -14.58
N SER A 72 -8.12 25.65 -15.85
CA SER A 72 -7.42 26.26 -16.98
C SER A 72 -8.44 26.92 -17.89
N LYS A 73 -8.14 28.14 -18.32
CA LYS A 73 -8.83 28.84 -19.43
C LYS A 73 -8.06 28.71 -20.74
N VAL A 74 -6.92 28.02 -20.71
CA VAL A 74 -6.05 27.73 -21.86
C VAL A 74 -6.15 26.24 -22.16
N ASP A 75 -6.39 25.92 -23.43
CA ASP A 75 -6.39 24.54 -23.89
C ASP A 75 -4.95 23.99 -23.96
N PHE A 76 -4.79 22.72 -23.59
CA PHE A 76 -3.50 22.04 -23.60
C PHE A 76 -3.44 21.05 -24.77
N SER A 77 -2.25 20.87 -25.34
CA SER A 77 -2.06 19.78 -26.31
C SER A 77 -2.10 18.42 -25.60
N PRO A 78 -2.42 17.32 -26.29
CA PRO A 78 -2.38 15.98 -25.70
C PRO A 78 -1.01 15.63 -25.07
N ASP A 79 0.08 16.11 -25.66
CA ASP A 79 1.43 15.90 -25.14
C ASP A 79 1.65 16.68 -23.82
N GLU A 80 1.14 17.91 -23.74
CA GLU A 80 1.21 18.72 -22.52
C GLU A 80 0.34 18.13 -21.40
N GLU A 81 -0.84 17.61 -21.72
CA GLU A 81 -1.70 16.91 -20.75
C GLU A 81 -1.02 15.66 -20.19
N ALA A 82 -0.37 14.88 -21.06
CA ALA A 82 0.39 13.70 -20.65
C ALA A 82 1.57 14.06 -19.73
N GLU A 83 2.29 15.14 -20.03
CA GLU A 83 3.40 15.62 -19.21
C GLU A 83 2.92 16.19 -17.86
N LEU A 84 1.83 16.97 -17.84
CA LEU A 84 1.18 17.44 -16.61
C LEU A 84 0.78 16.26 -15.71
N LEU A 85 0.22 15.20 -16.30
CA LEU A 85 -0.16 14.00 -15.56
C LEU A 85 1.06 13.26 -15.00
N ASP A 86 2.15 13.14 -15.76
CA ASP A 86 3.40 12.54 -15.28
C ASP A 86 3.97 13.32 -14.09
N VAL A 87 4.02 14.65 -14.17
CA VAL A 87 4.47 15.50 -13.06
C VAL A 87 3.54 15.35 -11.85
N LYS A 88 2.22 15.29 -12.06
CA LYS A 88 1.23 15.05 -11.00
C LYS A 88 1.48 13.73 -10.28
N VAL A 89 1.69 12.65 -11.03
CA VAL A 89 1.99 11.33 -10.45
C VAL A 89 3.30 11.35 -9.66
N LYS A 90 4.35 12.01 -10.17
CA LYS A 90 5.62 12.19 -9.44
C LYS A 90 5.42 12.94 -8.13
N CYS A 91 4.65 14.03 -8.14
CA CYS A 91 4.33 14.82 -6.94
C CYS A 91 3.53 14.01 -5.91
N LEU A 92 2.48 13.30 -6.33
CA LEU A 92 1.69 12.43 -5.44
C LEU A 92 2.54 11.32 -4.81
N ASN A 93 3.46 10.74 -5.59
CA ASN A 93 4.37 9.73 -5.09
C ASN A 93 5.31 10.29 -4.01
N ASN A 94 5.88 11.47 -4.23
CA ASN A 94 6.77 12.11 -3.25
C ASN A 94 6.01 12.61 -2.01
N LEU A 95 4.79 13.08 -2.19
CA LEU A 95 3.87 13.41 -1.10
C LEU A 95 3.58 12.18 -0.23
N ALA A 96 3.22 11.04 -0.84
CA ALA A 96 3.00 9.79 -0.11
C ALA A 96 4.25 9.34 0.67
N ALA A 97 5.44 9.50 0.09
CA ALA A 97 6.70 9.19 0.77
C ALA A 97 6.92 10.07 2.02
N SER A 98 6.60 11.35 1.92
CA SER A 98 6.78 12.32 3.00
C SER A 98 5.74 12.12 4.11
N GLN A 99 4.49 11.86 3.75
CA GLN A 99 3.42 11.52 4.70
C GLN A 99 3.71 10.22 5.45
N LEU A 100 4.23 9.20 4.75
CA LEU A 100 4.68 7.96 5.37
C LEU A 100 5.79 8.19 6.40
N LYS A 101 6.68 9.17 6.19
CA LYS A 101 7.75 9.52 7.13
C LYS A 101 7.25 10.19 8.42
N LEU A 102 6.06 10.79 8.37
CA LEU A 102 5.39 11.42 9.50
C LEU A 102 4.28 10.53 10.09
N ASP A 103 4.22 9.25 9.72
CA ASP A 103 3.17 8.31 10.14
C ASP A 103 1.72 8.79 9.83
N HIS A 104 1.57 9.68 8.85
CA HIS A 104 0.27 10.16 8.37
C HIS A 104 -0.39 9.12 7.44
N PHE A 105 -0.64 7.91 7.97
CA PHE A 105 -1.00 6.73 7.18
C PHE A 105 -2.25 6.92 6.31
N LYS A 106 -3.32 7.52 6.84
CA LYS A 106 -4.55 7.77 6.07
C LYS A 106 -4.29 8.65 4.84
N ALA A 107 -3.50 9.70 5.01
CA ALA A 107 -3.14 10.60 3.91
C ALA A 107 -2.22 9.90 2.90
N ALA A 108 -1.21 9.16 3.39
CA ALA A 108 -0.29 8.40 2.54
C ALA A 108 -1.02 7.36 1.68
N LEU A 109 -2.01 6.63 2.22
CA LEU A 109 -2.84 5.71 1.44
C LEU A 109 -3.62 6.43 0.35
N LYS A 110 -4.24 7.57 0.66
CA LYS A 110 -4.98 8.36 -0.32
C LYS A 110 -4.06 8.79 -1.47
N SER A 111 -2.88 9.31 -1.16
CA SER A 111 -1.89 9.70 -2.18
C SER A 111 -1.39 8.49 -2.99
N CYS A 112 -1.17 7.33 -2.37
CA CYS A 112 -0.80 6.11 -3.10
C CYS A 112 -1.92 5.64 -4.03
N ASN A 113 -3.18 5.66 -3.57
CA ASN A 113 -4.32 5.24 -4.38
C ASN A 113 -4.50 6.15 -5.61
N LEU A 114 -4.38 7.48 -5.43
CA LEU A 114 -4.42 8.42 -6.56
C LEU A 114 -3.32 8.16 -7.59
N VAL A 115 -2.12 7.75 -7.16
CA VAL A 115 -1.08 7.32 -8.10
C VAL A 115 -1.49 6.05 -8.85
N LEU A 116 -2.04 5.06 -8.14
CA LEU A 116 -2.40 3.77 -8.70
C LEU A 116 -3.65 3.84 -9.60
N GLU A 117 -4.52 4.83 -9.42
CA GLU A 117 -5.63 5.14 -10.34
C GLU A 117 -5.11 5.55 -11.72
N HIS A 118 -4.01 6.32 -11.77
CA HIS A 118 -3.39 6.74 -13.03
C HIS A 118 -2.36 5.73 -13.56
N GLN A 119 -1.63 5.07 -12.67
CA GLN A 119 -0.56 4.13 -12.99
C GLN A 119 -0.65 2.90 -12.08
N PRO A 120 -1.50 1.90 -12.42
CA PRO A 120 -1.70 0.71 -11.58
C PRO A 120 -0.40 -0.10 -11.35
N GLY A 121 0.54 -0.03 -12.30
CA GLY A 121 1.85 -0.67 -12.22
C GLY A 121 2.95 0.17 -11.55
N ASN A 122 2.60 1.26 -10.85
CA ASN A 122 3.63 2.12 -10.24
C ASN A 122 4.26 1.43 -9.02
N ILE A 123 5.46 0.90 -9.19
CA ILE A 123 6.19 0.11 -8.19
C ILE A 123 6.38 0.91 -6.88
N LYS A 124 6.72 2.20 -6.98
CA LYS A 124 6.93 3.06 -5.81
C LYS A 124 5.64 3.23 -4.99
N ALA A 125 4.50 3.44 -5.66
CA ALA A 125 3.21 3.57 -5.00
C ALA A 125 2.72 2.25 -4.41
N LEU A 126 2.87 1.12 -5.11
CA LEU A 126 2.55 -0.21 -4.57
C LEU A 126 3.39 -0.52 -3.33
N PHE A 127 4.70 -0.29 -3.39
CA PHE A 127 5.60 -0.50 -2.26
C PHE A 127 5.21 0.37 -1.06
N ARG A 128 4.97 1.67 -1.29
CA ARG A 128 4.57 2.61 -0.23
C ARG A 128 3.22 2.24 0.37
N LYS A 129 2.21 1.90 -0.43
CA LYS A 129 0.89 1.46 0.03
C LYS A 129 1.00 0.22 0.91
N GLY A 130 1.73 -0.80 0.43
CA GLY A 130 1.98 -2.03 1.19
C GLY A 130 2.70 -1.75 2.52
N LYS A 131 3.68 -0.84 2.51
CA LYS A 131 4.39 -0.42 3.72
C LYS A 131 3.51 0.34 4.72
N VAL A 132 2.62 1.23 4.25
CA VAL A 132 1.66 1.92 5.11
C VAL A 132 0.73 0.91 5.80
N LEU A 133 0.13 0.00 5.03
CA LEU A 133 -0.76 -1.04 5.57
C LEU A 133 -0.03 -1.94 6.57
N ALA A 134 1.22 -2.29 6.27
CA ALA A 134 2.06 -3.05 7.20
C ALA A 134 2.32 -2.29 8.51
N GLN A 135 2.53 -0.98 8.47
CA GLN A 135 2.71 -0.18 9.70
C GLN A 135 1.41 -0.01 10.50
N GLN A 136 0.25 -0.08 9.84
CA GLN A 136 -1.06 -0.09 10.50
C GLN A 136 -1.43 -1.46 11.09
N GLY A 137 -0.65 -2.51 10.83
CA GLY A 137 -0.97 -3.88 11.27
C GLY A 137 -1.87 -4.67 10.31
N GLU A 138 -2.26 -4.07 9.18
CA GLU A 138 -3.13 -4.67 8.17
C GLU A 138 -2.34 -5.62 7.25
N TYR A 139 -1.73 -6.65 7.84
CA TYR A 139 -0.80 -7.53 7.15
C TYR A 139 -1.44 -8.34 6.03
N ARG A 140 -2.71 -8.71 6.20
CA ARG A 140 -3.48 -9.49 5.20
C ARG A 140 -3.63 -8.71 3.88
N GLU A 141 -3.80 -7.39 3.96
CA GLU A 141 -3.90 -6.52 2.79
C GLU A 141 -2.54 -6.09 2.24
N ALA A 142 -1.56 -5.87 3.13
CA ALA A 142 -0.22 -5.43 2.75
C ALA A 142 0.55 -6.46 1.90
N ILE A 143 0.48 -7.75 2.25
CA ILE A 143 1.21 -8.83 1.58
C ILE A 143 0.90 -8.94 0.08
N PRO A 144 -0.37 -9.03 -0.38
CA PRO A 144 -0.66 -9.15 -1.80
C PRO A 144 -0.21 -7.91 -2.60
N ILE A 145 -0.28 -6.71 -2.01
CA ILE A 145 0.18 -5.47 -2.64
C ILE A 145 1.70 -5.47 -2.84
N LEU A 146 2.47 -5.84 -1.81
CA LEU A 146 3.92 -5.96 -1.93
C LEU A 146 4.33 -7.09 -2.88
N LYS A 147 3.58 -8.20 -2.93
CA LYS A 147 3.79 -9.25 -3.93
C LYS A 147 3.54 -8.73 -5.36
N ALA A 148 2.54 -7.87 -5.57
CA ALA A 148 2.31 -7.24 -6.86
C ALA A 148 3.49 -6.34 -7.26
N ALA A 149 4.02 -5.54 -6.33
CA ALA A 149 5.24 -4.76 -6.56
C ALA A 149 6.45 -5.65 -6.91
N LEU A 150 6.60 -6.78 -6.21
CA LEU A 150 7.69 -7.73 -6.46
C LEU A 150 7.58 -8.42 -7.82
N LYS A 151 6.36 -8.69 -8.31
CA LYS A 151 6.16 -9.25 -9.65
C LYS A 151 6.66 -8.31 -10.76
N LEU A 152 6.59 -6.99 -10.52
CA LEU A 152 7.06 -5.98 -11.47
C LEU A 152 8.58 -5.81 -11.42
N GLU A 153 9.19 -5.96 -10.24
CA GLU A 153 10.65 -5.90 -10.08
C GLU A 153 11.16 -7.05 -9.18
N PRO A 154 11.32 -8.27 -9.72
CA PRO A 154 11.66 -9.46 -8.94
C PRO A 154 13.02 -9.41 -8.25
N SER A 155 13.94 -8.58 -8.74
CA SER A 155 15.29 -8.39 -8.19
C SER A 155 15.36 -7.32 -7.09
N ASN A 156 14.25 -6.65 -6.77
CA ASN A 156 14.25 -5.56 -5.80
C ASN A 156 14.43 -6.08 -4.36
N LYS A 157 15.68 -5.99 -3.86
CA LYS A 157 16.07 -6.43 -2.51
C LYS A 157 15.26 -5.74 -1.41
N THR A 158 14.82 -4.50 -1.61
CA THR A 158 14.05 -3.74 -0.62
C THR A 158 12.65 -4.33 -0.45
N ILE A 159 11.99 -4.68 -1.56
CA ILE A 159 10.65 -5.29 -1.53
C ILE A 159 10.73 -6.69 -0.91
N HIS A 160 11.75 -7.48 -1.26
CA HIS A 160 12.02 -8.77 -0.63
C HIS A 160 12.17 -8.66 0.90
N ALA A 161 13.04 -7.75 1.37
CA ALA A 161 13.28 -7.57 2.79
C ALA A 161 12.02 -7.16 3.55
N GLU A 162 11.22 -6.24 2.99
CA GLU A 162 9.96 -5.81 3.60
C GLU A 162 8.93 -6.95 3.64
N LEU A 163 8.80 -7.73 2.56
CA LEU A 163 7.92 -8.90 2.52
C LEU A 163 8.32 -9.97 3.53
N SER A 164 9.60 -10.31 3.63
CA SER A 164 10.09 -11.29 4.61
C SER A 164 9.78 -10.86 6.04
N LYS A 165 10.02 -9.58 6.35
CA LYS A 165 9.68 -8.99 7.65
C LYS A 165 8.17 -9.06 7.92
N LEU A 166 7.36 -8.74 6.93
CA LEU A 166 5.91 -8.70 7.03
C LEU A 166 5.30 -10.10 7.23
N VAL A 167 5.76 -11.10 6.47
CA VAL A 167 5.29 -12.49 6.59
C VAL A 167 5.62 -13.06 7.96
N LYS A 168 6.82 -12.79 8.48
CA LYS A 168 7.21 -13.20 9.84
C LYS A 168 6.28 -12.60 10.89
N LYS A 169 6.08 -11.26 10.85
CA LYS A 169 5.16 -10.57 11.77
C LYS A 169 3.73 -11.12 11.69
N HIS A 170 3.25 -11.41 10.48
CA HIS A 170 1.92 -11.95 10.29
C HIS A 170 1.78 -13.36 10.89
N ALA A 171 2.78 -14.22 10.70
CA ALA A 171 2.81 -15.55 11.30
C ALA A 171 2.84 -15.47 12.84
N ASP A 172 3.68 -14.59 13.41
CA ASP A 172 3.78 -14.38 14.84
C ASP A 172 2.43 -13.93 15.43
N GLN A 173 1.76 -12.97 14.80
CA GLN A 173 0.42 -12.53 15.22
C GLN A 173 -0.60 -13.67 15.20
N ARG A 174 -0.62 -14.49 14.14
CA ARG A 174 -1.54 -15.63 14.04
C ARG A 174 -1.27 -16.69 15.12
N ASN A 175 0.00 -16.93 15.44
CA ASN A 175 0.38 -17.89 16.48
C ASN A 175 -0.10 -17.40 17.85
N VAL A 176 0.11 -16.12 18.16
CA VAL A 176 -0.36 -15.49 19.40
C VAL A 176 -1.88 -15.55 19.51
N GLU A 177 -2.61 -15.20 18.43
CA GLU A 177 -4.07 -15.31 18.39
C GLU A 177 -4.53 -16.75 18.64
N THR A 178 -3.91 -17.73 17.98
CA THR A 178 -4.24 -19.16 18.14
C THR A 178 -4.01 -19.64 19.57
N GLU A 179 -2.90 -19.24 20.20
CA GLU A 179 -2.61 -19.57 21.59
C GLU A 179 -3.59 -18.92 22.56
N MET A 180 -4.01 -17.68 22.31
CA MET A 180 -5.03 -16.99 23.10
C MET A 180 -6.38 -17.70 22.99
N TYR A 181 -6.81 -18.05 21.78
CA TYR A 181 -8.04 -18.83 21.56
C TYR A 181 -7.99 -20.19 22.26
N ARG A 182 -6.85 -20.89 22.18
CA ARG A 182 -6.65 -22.17 22.86
C ARG A 182 -6.79 -22.05 24.38
N LYS A 183 -6.30 -20.96 24.99
CA LYS A 183 -6.44 -20.70 26.43
C LYS A 183 -7.88 -20.34 26.80
N MET A 184 -8.56 -19.52 25.99
CA MET A 184 -9.93 -19.06 26.24
C MET A 184 -10.98 -20.17 26.13
N LEU A 185 -10.82 -21.09 25.17
CA LEU A 185 -11.78 -22.19 24.96
C LEU A 185 -11.57 -23.38 25.92
N GLY A 186 -10.48 -23.38 26.69
CA GLY A 186 -10.12 -24.49 27.56
C GLY A 186 -9.71 -25.73 26.77
N ASN A 187 -8.76 -26.50 27.31
CA ASN A 187 -8.44 -27.80 26.75
C ASN A 187 -9.60 -28.75 27.09
N PRO A 188 -10.32 -29.38 26.15
CA PRO A 188 -11.36 -30.34 26.49
C PRO A 188 -10.82 -31.56 27.27
N SER A 189 -9.50 -31.72 27.34
CA SER A 189 -8.82 -32.76 28.12
C SER A 189 -8.68 -32.46 29.62
N THR A 190 -9.11 -31.29 30.11
CA THR A 190 -9.21 -31.00 31.55
C THR A 190 -10.66 -30.89 32.04
N ALA A 191 -11.64 -31.26 31.22
CA ALA A 191 -12.94 -31.66 31.75
C ALA A 191 -12.70 -32.98 32.52
N SER A 192 -12.70 -32.86 33.85
CA SER A 192 -12.66 -33.96 34.81
C SER A 192 -13.29 -35.22 34.24
N THR A 193 -12.47 -36.25 34.06
CA THR A 193 -12.94 -37.63 33.83
C THR A 193 -14.12 -37.90 34.78
N PRO A 194 -15.34 -38.18 34.28
CA PRO A 194 -16.33 -38.80 35.13
C PRO A 194 -15.73 -40.14 35.56
N ARG A 195 -15.76 -40.40 36.87
CA ARG A 195 -15.35 -41.67 37.47
C ARG A 195 -15.93 -42.80 36.63
N LYS A 196 -15.07 -43.72 36.16
CA LYS A 196 -15.49 -44.98 35.54
C LYS A 196 -16.37 -45.73 36.54
N CYS A 197 -17.69 -45.66 36.37
CA CYS A 197 -18.57 -46.69 36.89
C CYS A 197 -18.35 -47.92 36.01
N LYS A 198 -17.79 -48.98 36.60
CA LYS A 198 -17.55 -50.25 35.93
C LYS A 198 -18.87 -51.00 35.84
N ASP A 199 -19.68 -50.68 34.85
CA ASP A 199 -20.78 -51.55 34.45
C ASP A 199 -20.43 -52.21 33.12
N LYS A 200 -20.19 -53.52 33.21
CA LYS A 200 -20.02 -54.40 32.06
C LYS A 200 -21.39 -54.61 31.42
N LEU A 201 -21.52 -54.38 30.12
CA LEU A 201 -22.29 -55.27 29.21
C LEU A 201 -21.84 -55.01 27.75
N PRO A 202 -21.83 -56.03 26.87
CA PRO A 202 -21.11 -56.01 25.61
C PRO A 202 -22.02 -55.63 24.45
N TRP A 203 -21.55 -54.72 23.58
CA TRP A 203 -22.08 -54.64 22.22
C TRP A 203 -20.92 -54.48 21.23
N SER A 204 -20.46 -55.60 20.69
CA SER A 204 -19.50 -55.65 19.59
C SER A 204 -20.25 -55.54 18.26
N ILE A 205 -20.08 -54.43 17.53
CA ILE A 205 -20.57 -54.30 16.15
C ILE A 205 -19.47 -54.81 15.20
N PRO A 206 -19.74 -55.78 14.30
CA PRO A 206 -18.73 -56.35 13.41
C PRO A 206 -18.33 -55.37 12.29
N TRP A 207 -17.04 -55.32 11.97
CA TRP A 207 -16.43 -54.48 10.91
C TRP A 207 -16.98 -54.70 9.48
N LYS A 208 -17.86 -55.68 9.26
CA LYS A 208 -18.45 -55.97 7.94
C LYS A 208 -19.51 -54.94 7.48
N TRP A 209 -19.92 -54.01 8.35
CA TRP A 209 -20.90 -52.96 8.00
C TRP A 209 -20.29 -51.57 7.72
N LEU A 210 -18.96 -51.43 7.72
CA LEU A 210 -18.27 -50.15 7.53
C LEU A 210 -17.71 -49.90 6.11
N PHE A 211 -17.87 -50.83 5.16
CA PHE A 211 -17.37 -50.69 3.78
C PHE A 211 -18.48 -50.59 2.70
N GLY A 212 -19.72 -50.31 3.09
CA GLY A 212 -20.87 -50.24 2.16
C GLY A 212 -21.24 -48.86 1.63
N ALA A 213 -20.44 -47.80 1.86
CA ALA A 213 -20.82 -46.42 1.55
C ALA A 213 -19.78 -45.61 0.74
N THR A 214 -18.93 -46.26 -0.06
CA THR A 214 -17.95 -45.57 -0.94
C THR A 214 -18.05 -45.94 -2.42
N ALA A 215 -19.15 -46.53 -2.88
CA ALA A 215 -19.26 -47.04 -4.26
C ALA A 215 -20.48 -46.58 -5.07
N ILE A 216 -21.10 -45.43 -4.79
CA ILE A 216 -22.22 -44.90 -5.61
C ILE A 216 -22.03 -43.45 -6.11
N ALA A 217 -20.95 -42.73 -5.75
CA ALA A 217 -20.80 -41.32 -6.10
C ALA A 217 -19.74 -40.99 -7.17
N LEU A 218 -19.34 -41.94 -8.03
CA LEU A 218 -18.41 -41.69 -9.16
C LEU A 218 -18.92 -42.20 -10.53
N GLY A 219 -20.21 -42.49 -10.66
CA GLY A 219 -20.83 -42.93 -11.93
C GLY A 219 -21.83 -41.95 -12.53
N GLY A 220 -21.93 -40.71 -12.03
CA GLY A 220 -23.07 -39.81 -12.30
C GLY A 220 -22.76 -38.47 -12.99
N VAL A 221 -21.52 -38.18 -13.41
CA VAL A 221 -21.17 -36.85 -13.97
C VAL A 221 -20.56 -36.90 -15.38
N ALA A 222 -20.38 -38.09 -15.97
CA ALA A 222 -19.79 -38.22 -17.32
C ALA A 222 -20.81 -38.27 -18.47
N LEU A 223 -22.12 -38.09 -18.22
CA LEU A 223 -23.17 -38.16 -19.25
C LEU A 223 -24.01 -36.88 -19.39
N SER A 224 -23.45 -35.71 -19.07
CA SER A 224 -24.12 -34.41 -19.27
C SER A 224 -23.32 -33.41 -20.12
N VAL A 225 -22.22 -33.83 -20.76
CA VAL A 225 -21.40 -32.97 -21.65
C VAL A 225 -21.55 -33.32 -23.14
N VAL A 226 -22.32 -34.34 -23.52
CA VAL A 226 -22.41 -34.80 -24.94
C VAL A 226 -23.74 -34.42 -25.63
N ILE A 227 -24.68 -33.75 -24.96
CA ILE A 227 -26.00 -33.38 -25.56
C ILE A 227 -26.18 -31.85 -25.72
N ALA A 228 -25.11 -31.05 -25.65
CA ALA A 228 -25.16 -29.61 -25.94
C ALA A 228 -24.31 -29.18 -27.15
N ALA A 229 -23.93 -30.13 -28.01
CA ALA A 229 -23.23 -29.89 -29.27
C ALA A 229 -23.91 -30.61 -30.44
N ARG A 230 -25.23 -30.39 -30.58
CA ARG A 230 -25.97 -30.55 -31.85
C ARG A 230 -27.38 -29.97 -31.70
N ASN A 231 -27.46 -28.66 -31.87
CA ASN A 231 -28.47 -27.90 -32.62
C ASN A 231 -28.18 -26.41 -32.46
#